data_AF-A0A6C0JAT2-F1
#
_entry.id   AF-A0A6C0JAT2-F1
#
_cell.length_a   1.000
_cell.length_b   1.000
_cell.length_c   1.000
_cell.angle_alpha   90.00
_cell.angle_beta   90.00
_cell.angle_gamma   90.00
#
_symmetry.space_group_name_H-M   'P 1'
#
loop_
_entity.id
_entity.type
_entity.pdbx_description
1 polymer ?
#
loop_
_entity_poly.entity_id
_entity_poly.type
_entity_poly.pdbx_seq_one_letter_code
_entity_poly.pdbx_strand_id
1 'polypeptide(L)'
;MSGYIKRITNITYNPEKQYESDASYCSESEASDSGSILSESDTETIDISGKSIHDNSPHDNIRKDINTYITNPIQKTHCMQLVDEHERDPNSNQSNLAILKIIISINSHSSLIDNKKYDRNELVTYLNGIWDTMQESTFGHNIVKNNIIEYVATRAMGINNQKILSLCGPPGIGKTTLIMKGLSKALGLPFCQVSLGGLRDSTFFSGSQRYWKSACQGLFADILEKYGPNCVVYLDEIDKVSSDNDIAIYGYLTHALDPLTNNNIMDQYLGIGLDLSGITFILSFNEESNISKPLLDRSNIMYLTDFNIQQKINIITDYLLPDVLKLHNIEQSLMSISPEAAKFLAEILSENEGVRRHKQILNNIVNKIIISMIGNKSSFNNLANKCSKLKIKASKKSSAPKARYDSLFNKSLNLPYIINVNDIKLVSR
;
A
#
# COMPACT_ATOMS: atom_id res chain seq x y z
N MET A 1 -20.07 23.00 17.88
CA MET A 1 -19.81 22.61 16.48
C MET A 1 -19.59 21.12 16.48
N SER A 2 -20.34 20.37 15.68
CA SER A 2 -20.29 18.91 15.60
C SER A 2 -19.62 18.50 14.29
N GLY A 3 -18.65 17.60 14.34
CA GLY A 3 -17.96 17.07 13.15
C GLY A 3 -18.61 15.80 12.60
N TYR A 4 -18.21 15.40 11.39
CA TYR A 4 -18.55 14.12 10.76
C TYR A 4 -17.25 13.41 10.37
N ILE A 5 -17.06 12.16 10.83
CA ILE A 5 -15.92 11.34 10.42
C ILE A 5 -16.45 10.04 9.82
N LYS A 6 -16.18 9.82 8.54
CA LYS A 6 -16.47 8.56 7.87
C LYS A 6 -15.54 7.48 8.43
N ARG A 7 -16.10 6.48 9.12
CA ARG A 7 -15.36 5.31 9.59
C ARG A 7 -15.89 4.07 8.87
N ILE A 8 -15.01 3.28 8.24
CA ILE A 8 -15.36 1.92 7.85
C ILE A 8 -15.31 1.05 9.10
N THR A 9 -16.30 0.18 9.27
CA THR A 9 -16.19 -0.99 10.13
C THR A 9 -16.18 -2.25 9.25
N ASN A 10 -15.43 -3.27 9.67
CA ASN A 10 -15.43 -4.62 9.08
C ASN A 10 -14.86 -4.78 7.66
N ILE A 11 -13.62 -4.34 7.42
CA ILE A 11 -12.73 -4.99 6.43
C ILE A 11 -11.48 -5.48 7.15
N THR A 12 -11.20 -6.78 7.10
CA THR A 12 -10.03 -7.41 7.74
C THR A 12 -8.77 -7.13 6.91
N TYR A 13 -8.27 -5.90 7.01
CA TYR A 13 -7.13 -5.42 6.24
C TYR A 13 -5.78 -5.91 6.80
N ASN A 14 -4.94 -6.49 5.93
CA ASN A 14 -3.53 -6.78 6.26
C ASN A 14 -2.63 -5.64 5.76
N PRO A 15 -2.02 -4.83 6.66
CA PRO A 15 -1.18 -3.68 6.30
C PRO A 15 0.14 -4.02 5.60
N GLU A 16 0.52 -5.30 5.52
CA GLU A 16 1.77 -5.74 4.91
C GLU A 16 1.58 -6.23 3.45
N LYS A 17 0.33 -6.34 2.94
CA LYS A 17 0.06 -6.60 1.52
C LYS A 17 0.10 -5.30 0.72
N GLN A 18 1.19 -5.09 -0.04
CA GLN A 18 1.26 -4.02 -1.04
C GLN A 18 0.26 -4.29 -2.19
N TYR A 19 -0.04 -3.25 -2.98
CA TYR A 19 -0.62 -3.48 -4.30
C TYR A 19 0.48 -4.08 -5.17
N GLU A 20 0.47 -5.41 -5.31
CA GLU A 20 1.18 -6.05 -6.41
C GLU A 20 0.52 -5.55 -7.68
N SER A 21 1.19 -4.64 -8.40
CA SER A 21 0.90 -4.44 -9.80
C SER A 21 1.25 -5.76 -10.48
N ASP A 22 0.26 -6.57 -10.80
CA ASP A 22 0.44 -7.70 -11.70
C ASP A 22 1.20 -7.15 -12.92
N ALA A 23 2.34 -7.77 -13.25
CA ALA A 23 3.30 -7.26 -14.24
C ALA A 23 2.78 -7.37 -15.69
N SER A 24 1.47 -7.45 -15.83
CA SER A 24 0.65 -7.71 -17.00
C SER A 24 -0.65 -6.89 -16.96
N TYR A 25 -0.59 -5.62 -16.51
CA TYR A 25 -1.56 -4.62 -16.96
C TYR A 25 -1.36 -4.45 -18.48
N CYS A 26 -2.06 -5.30 -19.25
CA CYS A 26 -1.93 -5.50 -20.69
C CYS A 26 -0.53 -5.94 -21.19
N SER A 27 0.00 -7.06 -20.70
CA SER A 27 1.02 -7.83 -21.42
C SER A 27 0.56 -9.28 -21.65
N GLU A 28 0.81 -9.82 -22.85
CA GLU A 28 0.31 -11.13 -23.27
C GLU A 28 0.94 -12.27 -22.45
N SER A 29 0.12 -13.03 -21.74
CA SER A 29 0.45 -14.40 -21.32
C SER A 29 -0.81 -15.23 -21.10
N GLU A 30 -0.66 -16.54 -21.23
CA GLU A 30 -1.74 -17.48 -21.53
C GLU A 30 -2.55 -17.88 -20.29
N ALA A 31 -3.81 -18.27 -20.52
CA ALA A 31 -4.69 -18.79 -19.48
C ALA A 31 -4.06 -20.02 -18.79
N SER A 32 -3.77 -19.89 -17.50
CA SER A 32 -3.42 -21.00 -16.61
C SER A 32 -3.97 -20.72 -15.22
N ASP A 33 -4.46 -21.78 -14.55
CA ASP A 33 -5.34 -21.69 -13.38
C ASP A 33 -4.72 -20.90 -12.21
N SER A 34 -5.39 -19.80 -11.81
CA SER A 34 -5.13 -19.13 -10.53
C SER A 34 -6.03 -19.72 -9.45
N GLY A 35 -5.40 -20.39 -8.48
CA GLY A 35 -6.08 -21.27 -7.52
C GLY A 35 -7.09 -20.57 -6.61
N SER A 36 -8.22 -21.24 -6.40
CA SER A 36 -9.24 -20.90 -5.41
C SER A 36 -8.67 -20.85 -3.99
N ILE A 37 -8.78 -19.70 -3.32
CA ILE A 37 -8.64 -19.60 -1.86
C ILE A 37 -10.03 -19.34 -1.26
N LEU A 38 -10.85 -20.39 -1.28
CA LEU A 38 -12.00 -20.57 -0.41
C LEU A 38 -11.90 -22.02 0.10
N SER A 39 -11.86 -22.19 1.42
CA SER A 39 -11.77 -23.50 2.05
C SER A 39 -13.08 -24.29 1.89
N GLU A 40 -12.98 -25.54 1.44
CA GLU A 40 -14.10 -26.48 1.37
C GLU A 40 -14.55 -26.90 2.78
N SER A 41 -15.57 -26.21 3.28
CA SER A 41 -16.46 -26.60 4.39
C SER A 41 -17.66 -25.62 4.32
N ASP A 42 -18.91 -26.03 4.14
CA ASP A 42 -19.54 -27.23 4.71
C ASP A 42 -20.36 -28.04 3.70
N THR A 43 -20.44 -29.36 3.92
CA THR A 43 -21.36 -30.26 3.23
C THR A 43 -22.48 -30.66 4.17
N GLU A 44 -23.68 -30.10 4.00
CA GLU A 44 -24.87 -30.57 4.73
C GLU A 44 -25.95 -31.16 3.83
N THR A 45 -26.48 -32.27 4.33
CA THR A 45 -27.52 -33.14 3.77
C THR A 45 -28.43 -33.54 4.93
N ILE A 46 -29.76 -33.58 4.82
CA ILE A 46 -30.69 -33.55 3.68
C ILE A 46 -32.01 -32.93 4.18
N ASP A 47 -32.91 -32.45 3.30
CA ASP A 47 -34.35 -32.60 3.60
C ASP A 47 -35.17 -33.21 2.46
N ILE A 48 -35.92 -34.26 2.81
CA ILE A 48 -36.85 -34.97 1.92
C ILE A 48 -38.26 -34.50 2.28
N SER A 49 -38.59 -33.28 1.86
CA SER A 49 -39.96 -32.79 1.86
C SER A 49 -40.26 -32.08 0.54
N GLY A 50 -41.24 -32.61 -0.21
CA GLY A 50 -41.58 -32.15 -1.57
C GLY A 50 -42.29 -30.80 -1.59
N LYS A 51 -41.59 -29.73 -1.23
CA LYS A 51 -41.99 -28.34 -1.44
C LYS A 51 -40.96 -27.66 -2.32
N SER A 52 -41.41 -27.09 -3.44
CA SER A 52 -40.59 -26.22 -4.28
C SER A 52 -40.03 -25.08 -3.43
N ILE A 53 -38.72 -25.08 -3.27
CA ILE A 53 -37.95 -23.87 -2.98
C ILE A 53 -37.97 -23.08 -4.30
N HIS A 54 -38.10 -21.75 -4.20
CA HIS A 54 -38.12 -20.90 -5.39
C HIS A 54 -36.72 -20.86 -6.03
N ASP A 55 -36.54 -21.59 -7.13
CA ASP A 55 -35.40 -21.47 -8.02
C ASP A 55 -35.46 -20.12 -8.76
N ASN A 56 -35.04 -19.06 -8.09
CA ASN A 56 -34.76 -17.77 -8.72
C ASN A 56 -33.63 -17.96 -9.74
N SER A 57 -33.77 -17.43 -10.96
CA SER A 57 -32.69 -17.52 -11.93
C SER A 57 -31.44 -16.75 -11.44
N PRO A 58 -30.23 -17.09 -11.91
CA PRO A 58 -29.03 -16.31 -11.59
C PRO A 58 -29.19 -14.82 -11.91
N HIS A 59 -29.96 -14.47 -12.95
CA HIS A 59 -30.27 -13.10 -13.33
C HIS A 59 -31.23 -12.40 -12.36
N ASP A 60 -32.18 -13.10 -11.76
CA ASP A 60 -33.10 -12.53 -10.76
C ASP A 60 -32.37 -12.13 -9.47
N ASN A 61 -31.41 -12.94 -9.03
CA ASN A 61 -30.55 -12.61 -7.89
C ASN A 61 -29.70 -11.37 -8.19
N ILE A 62 -29.07 -11.30 -9.37
CA ILE A 62 -28.31 -10.11 -9.82
C ILE A 62 -29.21 -8.87 -9.91
N ARG A 63 -30.43 -8.98 -10.46
CA ARG A 63 -31.42 -7.90 -10.51
C ARG A 63 -31.80 -7.43 -9.11
N LYS A 64 -31.92 -8.33 -8.13
CA LYS A 64 -32.18 -8.00 -6.73
C LYS A 64 -31.00 -7.27 -6.09
N ASP A 65 -29.76 -7.70 -6.35
CA ASP A 65 -28.55 -7.07 -5.83
C ASP A 65 -28.34 -5.67 -6.43
N ILE A 66 -28.51 -5.51 -7.74
CA ILE A 66 -28.54 -4.19 -8.42
C ILE A 66 -29.59 -3.28 -7.75
N ASN A 67 -30.79 -3.79 -7.48
CA ASN A 67 -31.83 -3.01 -6.83
C ASN A 67 -31.52 -2.63 -5.38
N THR A 68 -30.71 -3.43 -4.69
CA THR A 68 -30.37 -3.27 -3.26
C THR A 68 -29.19 -2.32 -3.06
N TYR A 69 -28.11 -2.50 -3.83
CA TYR A 69 -26.85 -1.79 -3.61
C TYR A 69 -26.68 -0.54 -4.50
N ILE A 70 -27.23 -0.53 -5.72
CA ILE A 70 -27.01 0.57 -6.67
C ILE A 70 -28.10 1.63 -6.55
N THR A 71 -27.74 2.76 -5.95
CA THR A 71 -28.65 3.91 -5.71
C THR A 71 -28.71 4.89 -6.88
N ASN A 72 -27.64 5.01 -7.67
CA ASN A 72 -27.57 5.93 -8.81
C ASN A 72 -28.44 5.41 -9.97
N PRO A 73 -29.45 6.17 -10.45
CA PRO A 73 -30.40 5.70 -11.47
C PRO A 73 -29.73 5.46 -12.83
N ILE A 74 -28.67 6.18 -13.17
CA ILE A 74 -27.94 6.03 -14.44
C ILE A 74 -27.15 4.71 -14.41
N GLN A 75 -26.35 4.51 -13.36
CA GLN A 75 -25.62 3.24 -13.15
C GLN A 75 -26.57 2.05 -13.08
N LYS A 76 -27.71 2.19 -12.39
CA LYS A 76 -28.73 1.15 -12.27
C LYS A 76 -29.35 0.77 -13.61
N THR A 77 -29.69 1.76 -14.44
CA THR A 77 -30.22 1.52 -15.81
C THR A 77 -29.19 0.79 -16.66
N HIS A 78 -27.93 1.22 -16.62
CA HIS A 78 -26.82 0.58 -17.32
C HIS A 78 -26.60 -0.88 -16.86
N CYS A 79 -26.65 -1.15 -15.56
CA CYS A 79 -26.52 -2.51 -15.04
C CYS A 79 -27.68 -3.42 -15.48
N MET A 80 -28.92 -2.92 -15.51
CA MET A 80 -30.06 -3.69 -16.04
C MET A 80 -29.87 -4.02 -17.53
N GLN A 81 -29.38 -3.08 -18.33
CA GLN A 81 -29.06 -3.33 -19.75
C GLN A 81 -28.01 -4.45 -19.91
N LEU A 82 -26.94 -4.46 -19.10
CA LEU A 82 -25.93 -5.51 -19.12
C LEU A 82 -26.49 -6.90 -18.77
N VAL A 83 -27.45 -6.98 -17.83
CA VAL A 83 -28.18 -8.22 -17.52
C VAL A 83 -29.00 -8.65 -18.73
N ASP A 84 -29.81 -7.76 -19.30
CA ASP A 84 -30.69 -8.07 -20.43
C ASP A 84 -29.90 -8.45 -21.71
N GLU A 85 -28.69 -7.93 -21.90
CA GLU A 85 -27.75 -8.35 -22.95
C GLU A 85 -27.21 -9.77 -22.71
N HIS A 86 -26.80 -10.09 -21.48
CA HIS A 86 -26.32 -11.42 -21.13
C HIS A 86 -27.45 -12.46 -21.15
N GLU A 87 -28.68 -12.10 -20.80
CA GLU A 87 -29.83 -13.02 -20.88
C GLU A 87 -30.20 -13.34 -22.34
N ARG A 88 -30.03 -12.39 -23.26
CA ARG A 88 -30.27 -12.58 -24.70
C ARG A 88 -29.18 -13.40 -25.40
N ASP A 89 -27.91 -13.17 -25.09
CA ASP A 89 -26.78 -13.96 -25.62
C ASP A 89 -25.70 -14.15 -24.55
N PRO A 90 -25.75 -15.26 -23.78
CA PRO A 90 -24.78 -15.54 -22.72
C PRO A 90 -23.35 -15.76 -23.23
N ASN A 91 -23.17 -16.29 -24.44
CA ASN A 91 -21.85 -16.68 -24.95
C ASN A 91 -21.06 -15.46 -25.42
N SER A 92 -21.72 -14.55 -26.13
CA SER A 92 -21.06 -13.31 -26.60
C SER A 92 -20.83 -12.30 -25.48
N ASN A 93 -21.69 -12.30 -24.44
CA ASN A 93 -21.70 -11.29 -23.37
C ASN A 93 -21.22 -11.81 -22.01
N GLN A 94 -20.42 -12.89 -21.97
CA GLN A 94 -19.93 -13.49 -20.73
C GLN A 94 -19.19 -12.48 -19.81
N SER A 95 -18.52 -11.48 -20.38
CA SER A 95 -17.85 -10.38 -19.66
C SER A 95 -18.81 -9.47 -18.89
N ASN A 96 -20.08 -9.32 -19.33
CA ASN A 96 -21.08 -8.51 -18.62
C ASN A 96 -21.30 -9.04 -17.19
N LEU A 97 -21.26 -10.36 -16.98
CA LEU A 97 -21.42 -10.96 -15.65
C LEU A 97 -20.25 -10.62 -14.71
N ALA A 98 -19.03 -10.51 -15.23
CA ALA A 98 -17.88 -10.04 -14.46
C ALA A 98 -18.06 -8.57 -14.07
N ILE A 99 -18.31 -7.70 -15.05
CA ILE A 99 -18.56 -6.25 -14.86
C ILE A 99 -19.64 -6.01 -13.80
N LEU A 100 -20.75 -6.75 -13.87
CA LEU A 100 -21.85 -6.63 -12.90
C LEU A 100 -21.42 -7.00 -11.48
N LYS A 101 -20.63 -8.06 -11.29
CA LYS A 101 -20.09 -8.45 -9.97
C LYS A 101 -19.21 -7.35 -9.38
N ILE A 102 -18.32 -6.78 -10.19
CA ILE A 102 -17.42 -5.68 -9.79
C ILE A 102 -18.24 -4.45 -9.34
N ILE A 103 -19.21 -4.02 -10.17
CA ILE A 103 -20.05 -2.86 -9.86
C ILE A 103 -20.89 -3.08 -8.59
N ILE A 104 -21.46 -4.28 -8.41
CA ILE A 104 -22.20 -4.65 -7.20
C ILE A 104 -21.28 -4.64 -5.97
N SER A 105 -20.07 -5.20 -6.08
CA SER A 105 -19.07 -5.21 -4.99
C SER A 105 -18.71 -3.79 -4.53
N ILE A 106 -18.31 -2.92 -5.46
CA ILE A 106 -18.01 -1.50 -5.21
C ILE A 106 -19.16 -0.78 -4.49
N ASN A 107 -20.39 -0.97 -4.96
CA ASN A 107 -21.57 -0.33 -4.35
C ASN A 107 -21.91 -0.92 -2.98
N SER A 108 -21.71 -2.23 -2.77
CA SER A 108 -21.95 -2.89 -1.49
C SER A 108 -21.09 -2.28 -0.37
N HIS A 109 -19.82 -1.97 -0.65
CA HIS A 109 -18.92 -1.32 0.31
C HIS A 109 -19.33 0.12 0.66
N SER A 110 -20.02 0.83 -0.22
CA SER A 110 -20.54 2.18 0.06
C SER A 110 -21.62 2.18 1.15
N SER A 111 -22.39 1.09 1.26
CA SER A 111 -23.40 0.93 2.31
C SER A 111 -22.81 0.77 3.73
N LEU A 112 -21.50 0.51 3.85
CA LEU A 112 -20.79 0.30 5.12
C LEU A 112 -20.19 1.59 5.72
N ILE A 113 -20.37 2.74 5.07
CA ILE A 113 -19.82 4.02 5.52
C ILE A 113 -20.70 4.59 6.65
N ASP A 114 -20.27 4.43 7.90
CA ASP A 114 -20.92 5.09 9.03
C ASP A 114 -20.48 6.56 9.11
N ASN A 115 -21.44 7.47 8.91
CA ASN A 115 -21.25 8.92 9.05
C ASN A 115 -21.43 9.33 10.51
N LYS A 116 -20.62 8.76 11.43
CA LYS A 116 -20.71 9.10 12.84
C LYS A 116 -20.47 10.60 13.04
N LYS A 117 -21.42 11.23 13.72
CA LYS A 117 -21.31 12.63 14.17
C LYS A 117 -20.57 12.67 15.49
N TYR A 118 -19.49 13.43 15.56
CA TYR A 118 -18.65 13.55 16.74
C TYR A 118 -18.96 14.86 17.49
N ASP A 119 -19.10 14.79 18.81
CA ASP A 119 -19.02 15.99 19.64
C ASP A 119 -17.57 16.51 19.70
N ARG A 120 -17.39 17.78 20.08
CA ARG A 120 -16.08 18.42 20.23
C ARG A 120 -15.13 17.61 21.10
N ASN A 121 -15.61 17.06 22.22
CA ASN A 121 -14.75 16.29 23.12
C ASN A 121 -14.30 14.97 22.50
N GLU A 122 -15.23 14.23 21.87
CA GLU A 122 -14.89 12.99 21.15
C GLU A 122 -13.90 13.25 20.00
N LEU A 123 -14.05 14.36 19.28
CA LEU A 123 -13.18 14.75 18.17
C LEU A 123 -11.76 15.10 18.67
N VAL A 124 -11.62 15.79 19.81
CA VAL A 124 -10.32 16.04 20.44
C VAL A 124 -9.66 14.74 20.88
N THR A 125 -10.39 13.83 21.54
CA THR A 125 -9.86 12.51 21.91
C THR A 125 -9.43 11.69 20.69
N TYR A 126 -10.20 11.74 19.61
CA TYR A 126 -9.88 11.06 18.35
C TYR A 126 -8.59 11.59 17.70
N LEU A 127 -8.45 12.92 17.58
CA LEU A 127 -7.24 13.52 17.01
C LEU A 127 -5.99 13.27 17.86
N ASN A 128 -6.12 13.30 19.20
CA ASN A 128 -5.02 12.95 20.09
C ASN A 128 -4.58 11.49 19.91
N GLY A 129 -5.53 10.54 19.83
CA GLY A 129 -5.21 9.13 19.56
C GLY A 129 -4.51 8.91 18.21
N ILE A 130 -4.83 9.71 17.18
CA ILE A 130 -4.10 9.70 15.91
C ILE A 130 -2.68 10.24 16.07
N TRP A 131 -2.53 11.36 16.78
CA TRP A 131 -1.23 11.95 17.06
C TRP A 131 -0.30 10.97 17.78
N ASP A 132 -0.79 10.35 18.86
CA ASP A 132 -0.03 9.39 19.66
C ASP A 132 0.37 8.18 18.81
N THR A 133 -0.56 7.61 18.03
CA THR A 133 -0.27 6.51 17.09
C THR A 133 0.78 6.89 16.05
N MET A 134 0.77 8.13 15.54
CA MET A 134 1.80 8.63 14.62
C MET A 134 3.16 8.86 15.30
N GLN A 135 3.19 9.20 16.59
CA GLN A 135 4.43 9.32 17.36
C GLN A 135 5.05 7.96 17.70
N GLU A 136 4.25 6.96 18.09
CA GLU A 136 4.72 5.59 18.34
C GLU A 136 5.24 4.88 17.07
N SER A 137 4.60 5.12 15.92
CA SER A 137 4.88 4.38 14.69
C SER A 137 6.06 4.91 13.87
N THR A 138 6.44 6.18 14.05
CA THR A 138 7.52 6.81 13.29
C THR A 138 8.26 7.86 14.10
N PHE A 139 9.59 7.82 14.05
CA PHE A 139 10.42 8.85 14.67
C PHE A 139 10.32 10.21 13.96
N GLY A 140 10.22 11.30 14.73
CA GLY A 140 10.37 12.67 14.23
C GLY A 140 9.23 13.16 13.34
N HIS A 141 9.56 13.95 12.32
CA HIS A 141 8.61 14.52 11.34
C HIS A 141 7.43 15.31 11.92
N ASN A 142 7.60 15.92 13.10
CA ASN A 142 6.53 16.60 13.84
C ASN A 142 5.76 17.66 13.03
N ILE A 143 6.44 18.42 12.17
CA ILE A 143 5.80 19.42 11.29
C ILE A 143 4.83 18.73 10.31
N VAL A 144 5.27 17.64 9.67
CA VAL A 144 4.45 16.85 8.74
C VAL A 144 3.28 16.20 9.49
N LYS A 145 3.51 15.66 10.69
CA LYS A 145 2.46 15.10 11.55
C LYS A 145 1.41 16.13 11.94
N ASN A 146 1.81 17.37 12.26
CA ASN A 146 0.87 18.46 12.56
C ASN A 146 -0.02 18.76 11.35
N ASN A 147 0.56 18.93 10.15
CA ASN A 147 -0.18 19.19 8.92
C ASN A 147 -1.15 18.04 8.58
N ILE A 148 -0.78 16.79 8.86
CA ILE A 148 -1.66 15.62 8.73
C ILE A 148 -2.82 15.68 9.74
N ILE A 149 -2.59 16.06 11.00
CA ILE A 149 -3.67 16.27 11.98
C ILE A 149 -4.61 17.39 11.53
N GLU A 150 -4.09 18.52 11.03
CA GLU A 150 -4.90 19.63 10.50
C GLU A 150 -5.78 19.18 9.33
N TYR A 151 -5.22 18.37 8.42
CA TYR A 151 -5.97 17.76 7.33
C TYR A 151 -7.10 16.87 7.85
N VAL A 152 -6.79 15.93 8.76
CA VAL A 152 -7.80 15.01 9.32
C VAL A 152 -8.86 15.77 10.12
N ALA A 153 -8.49 16.77 10.92
CA ALA A 153 -9.42 17.60 11.69
C ALA A 153 -10.39 18.38 10.79
N THR A 154 -9.89 18.90 9.67
CA THR A 154 -10.69 19.65 8.69
C THR A 154 -11.63 18.72 7.92
N ARG A 155 -11.16 17.54 7.49
CA ARG A 155 -11.99 16.47 6.90
C ARG A 155 -13.06 16.00 7.89
N ALA A 156 -12.70 15.88 9.17
CA ALA A 156 -13.58 15.55 10.29
C ALA A 156 -14.63 16.64 10.60
N MET A 157 -14.48 17.87 10.08
CA MET A 157 -15.51 18.91 10.13
C MET A 157 -16.44 18.90 8.91
N GLY A 158 -16.25 17.97 7.95
CA GLY A 158 -16.99 17.92 6.69
C GLY A 158 -16.52 18.95 5.65
N ILE A 159 -15.33 19.53 5.82
CA ILE A 159 -14.75 20.47 4.87
C ILE A 159 -14.00 19.66 3.81
N ASN A 160 -14.67 19.40 2.68
CA ASN A 160 -14.16 18.50 1.63
C ASN A 160 -13.22 19.18 0.63
N ASN A 161 -13.14 20.52 0.59
CA ASN A 161 -12.35 21.27 -0.40
C ASN A 161 -10.86 21.40 0.00
N GLN A 162 -10.21 20.26 0.26
CA GLN A 162 -8.82 20.21 0.73
C GLN A 162 -7.83 19.96 -0.40
N LYS A 163 -6.66 20.57 -0.31
CA LYS A 163 -5.52 20.23 -1.17
C LYS A 163 -5.07 18.78 -0.94
N ILE A 164 -4.55 18.16 -1.99
CA ILE A 164 -4.00 16.80 -1.98
C ILE A 164 -2.77 16.76 -1.05
N LEU A 165 -2.66 15.78 -0.16
CA LEU A 165 -1.48 15.64 0.69
C LEU A 165 -0.29 15.16 -0.14
N SER A 166 0.85 15.84 -0.07
CA SER A 166 2.02 15.53 -0.88
C SER A 166 3.29 15.49 -0.02
N LEU A 167 4.03 14.37 -0.06
CA LEU A 167 5.27 14.18 0.70
C LEU A 167 6.48 14.35 -0.22
N CYS A 168 7.29 15.37 0.06
CA CYS A 168 8.54 15.66 -0.64
C CYS A 168 9.75 15.31 0.23
N GLY A 169 10.84 14.80 -0.36
CA GLY A 169 12.13 14.60 0.32
C GLY A 169 12.92 13.37 -0.18
N PRO A 170 14.17 13.16 0.26
CA PRO A 170 15.03 12.09 -0.23
C PRO A 170 14.51 10.65 0.02
N PRO A 171 15.07 9.65 -0.67
CA PRO A 171 14.68 8.25 -0.49
C PRO A 171 15.13 7.69 0.87
N GLY A 172 14.22 6.99 1.55
CA GLY A 172 14.53 6.27 2.79
C GLY A 172 14.38 7.07 4.09
N ILE A 173 13.82 8.28 4.04
CA ILE A 173 13.45 9.10 5.23
C ILE A 173 12.15 8.68 5.93
N GLY A 174 11.46 7.66 5.41
CA GLY A 174 10.26 7.09 6.03
C GLY A 174 8.90 7.59 5.51
N LYS A 175 8.85 8.27 4.34
CA LYS A 175 7.59 8.73 3.68
C LYS A 175 6.48 7.66 3.72
N THR A 176 6.73 6.49 3.14
CA THR A 176 5.79 5.36 3.10
C THR A 176 5.43 4.86 4.50
N THR A 177 6.42 4.77 5.41
CA THR A 177 6.22 4.28 6.78
C THR A 177 5.30 5.21 7.59
N LEU A 178 5.45 6.53 7.44
CA LEU A 178 4.63 7.55 8.09
C LEU A 178 3.15 7.41 7.70
N ILE A 179 2.89 7.13 6.43
CA ILE A 179 1.51 6.95 5.95
C ILE A 179 0.96 5.57 6.32
N MET A 180 1.70 4.50 6.08
CA MET A 180 1.25 3.12 6.28
C MET A 180 1.12 2.77 7.78
N LYS A 181 2.21 2.91 8.55
CA LYS A 181 2.23 2.56 9.99
C LYS A 181 1.70 3.67 10.90
N GLY A 182 1.75 4.93 10.44
CA GLY A 182 1.17 6.08 11.13
C GLY A 182 -0.26 6.31 10.72
N LEU A 183 -0.49 7.07 9.63
CA LEU A 183 -1.80 7.61 9.28
C LEU A 183 -2.89 6.55 9.03
N SER A 184 -2.66 5.56 8.16
CA SER A 184 -3.65 4.50 7.86
C SER A 184 -3.99 3.69 9.11
N LYS A 185 -2.96 3.25 9.86
CA LYS A 185 -3.14 2.53 11.13
C LYS A 185 -3.94 3.37 12.13
N ALA A 186 -3.64 4.65 12.26
CA ALA A 186 -4.30 5.57 13.19
C ALA A 186 -5.77 5.85 12.84
N LEU A 187 -6.08 5.99 11.54
CA LEU A 187 -7.46 6.13 11.06
C LEU A 187 -8.23 4.80 11.09
N GLY A 188 -7.53 3.66 11.15
CA GLY A 188 -8.11 2.33 11.02
C GLY A 188 -8.63 2.04 9.61
N LEU A 189 -8.05 2.67 8.59
CA LEU A 189 -8.49 2.55 7.19
C LEU A 189 -7.53 1.66 6.39
N PRO A 190 -8.04 0.88 5.41
CA PRO A 190 -7.18 0.13 4.49
C PRO A 190 -6.19 1.04 3.77
N PHE A 191 -5.00 0.53 3.49
CA PHE A 191 -3.94 1.24 2.77
C PHE A 191 -3.58 0.52 1.46
N CYS A 192 -3.44 1.31 0.41
CA CYS A 192 -2.99 0.86 -0.91
C CYS A 192 -1.78 1.72 -1.32
N GLN A 193 -0.63 1.08 -1.57
CA GLN A 193 0.53 1.74 -2.16
C GLN A 193 0.62 1.38 -3.63
N VAL A 194 0.62 2.39 -4.51
CA VAL A 194 0.79 2.22 -5.95
C VAL A 194 2.03 2.99 -6.39
N SER A 195 2.96 2.33 -7.07
CA SER A 195 4.12 3.01 -7.67
C SER A 195 3.77 3.53 -9.06
N LEU A 196 4.01 4.81 -9.32
CA LEU A 196 3.82 5.45 -10.63
C LEU A 196 5.13 5.53 -11.43
N GLY A 197 6.25 5.09 -10.85
CA GLY A 197 7.56 5.12 -11.49
C GLY A 197 7.61 4.27 -12.76
N GLY A 198 7.92 4.91 -13.89
CA GLY A 198 7.95 4.29 -15.20
C GLY A 198 6.57 4.11 -15.86
N LEU A 199 5.49 4.62 -15.28
CA LEU A 199 4.16 4.57 -15.89
C LEU A 199 4.14 5.35 -17.23
N ARG A 200 3.48 4.77 -18.23
CA ARG A 200 3.45 5.29 -19.62
C ARG A 200 2.06 5.60 -20.16
N ASP A 201 0.98 5.18 -19.52
CA ASP A 201 -0.36 5.43 -20.05
C ASP A 201 -1.36 5.74 -18.92
N SER A 202 -2.31 6.61 -19.22
CA SER A 202 -3.47 6.99 -18.41
C SER A 202 -4.59 5.95 -18.41
N THR A 203 -4.61 5.00 -19.37
CA THR A 203 -5.50 3.84 -19.36
C THR A 203 -5.34 2.99 -18.09
N PHE A 204 -4.15 2.97 -17.48
CA PHE A 204 -3.90 2.36 -16.18
C PHE A 204 -4.87 2.85 -15.08
N PHE A 205 -5.27 4.12 -15.11
CA PHE A 205 -6.21 4.66 -14.11
C PHE A 205 -7.67 4.60 -14.54
N SER A 206 -7.94 4.63 -15.86
CA SER A 206 -9.30 4.75 -16.42
C SER A 206 -9.86 3.46 -17.00
N GLY A 207 -9.07 2.39 -17.04
CA GLY A 207 -9.43 1.13 -17.68
C GLY A 207 -9.35 1.20 -19.21
N SER A 208 -9.52 0.03 -19.83
CA SER A 208 -9.56 -0.11 -21.29
C SER A 208 -11.00 -0.27 -21.77
N GLN A 209 -11.30 0.17 -23.00
CA GLN A 209 -12.60 -0.06 -23.62
C GLN A 209 -12.88 -1.57 -23.75
N ARG A 210 -14.10 -2.01 -23.40
CA ARG A 210 -14.51 -3.44 -23.34
C ARG A 210 -14.21 -4.29 -24.57
N TYR A 211 -14.21 -3.70 -25.76
CA TYR A 211 -14.07 -4.41 -27.04
C TYR A 211 -12.62 -4.83 -27.36
N TRP A 212 -11.65 -4.46 -26.52
CA TRP A 212 -10.25 -4.85 -26.70
C TRP A 212 -10.00 -6.23 -26.09
N LYS A 213 -9.18 -7.06 -26.74
CA LYS A 213 -8.95 -8.47 -26.34
C LYS A 213 -8.46 -8.67 -24.90
N SER A 214 -7.77 -7.67 -24.35
CA SER A 214 -7.22 -7.68 -22.99
C SER A 214 -7.82 -6.54 -22.14
N ALA A 215 -9.09 -6.19 -22.39
CA ALA A 215 -9.75 -5.11 -21.66
C ALA A 215 -9.92 -5.44 -20.18
N CYS A 216 -9.50 -4.51 -19.33
CA CYS A 216 -9.58 -4.56 -17.88
C CYS A 216 -10.04 -3.20 -17.33
N GLN A 217 -10.59 -3.22 -16.12
CA GLN A 217 -10.91 -2.02 -15.35
C GLN A 217 -9.65 -1.22 -15.00
N GLY A 218 -9.82 0.03 -14.58
CA GLY A 218 -8.72 0.89 -14.14
C GLY A 218 -8.40 0.70 -12.66
N LEU A 219 -7.19 1.14 -12.28
CA LEU A 219 -6.68 1.12 -10.92
C LEU A 219 -7.70 1.60 -9.87
N PHE A 220 -8.49 2.63 -10.17
CA PHE A 220 -9.44 3.16 -9.20
C PHE A 220 -10.68 2.27 -9.01
N ALA A 221 -11.09 1.49 -10.02
CA ALA A 221 -12.07 0.43 -9.84
C ALA A 221 -11.49 -0.71 -8.99
N ASP A 222 -10.27 -1.17 -9.29
CA ASP A 222 -9.55 -2.21 -8.51
C ASP A 222 -9.43 -1.83 -7.03
N ILE A 223 -9.11 -0.57 -6.74
CA ILE A 223 -8.98 -0.06 -5.37
C ILE A 223 -10.34 -0.05 -4.65
N LEU A 224 -11.40 0.41 -5.32
CA LEU A 224 -12.75 0.45 -4.75
C LEU A 224 -13.31 -0.96 -4.48
N GLU A 225 -13.04 -1.92 -5.37
CA GLU A 225 -13.45 -3.32 -5.20
C GLU A 225 -12.67 -4.01 -4.08
N LYS A 226 -11.36 -3.77 -3.98
CA LYS A 226 -10.47 -4.49 -3.04
C LYS A 226 -10.38 -3.88 -1.64
N TYR A 227 -10.53 -2.56 -1.52
CA TYR A 227 -10.33 -1.81 -0.27
C TYR A 227 -11.55 -0.97 0.15
N GLY A 228 -12.57 -0.86 -0.70
CA GLY A 228 -13.74 -0.03 -0.46
C GLY A 228 -13.51 1.48 -0.62
N PRO A 229 -14.57 2.28 -0.51
CA PRO A 229 -14.59 3.71 -0.86
C PRO A 229 -13.94 4.66 0.16
N ASN A 230 -13.46 4.17 1.30
CA ASN A 230 -12.80 4.98 2.33
C ASN A 230 -11.50 4.30 2.78
N CYS A 231 -10.48 4.43 1.95
CA CYS A 231 -9.13 3.90 2.14
C CYS A 231 -8.09 5.02 1.96
N VAL A 232 -6.84 4.74 2.35
CA VAL A 232 -5.68 5.61 2.12
C VAL A 232 -4.94 5.10 0.88
N VAL A 233 -4.88 5.90 -0.18
CA VAL A 233 -4.16 5.57 -1.41
C VAL A 233 -2.90 6.42 -1.50
N TYR A 234 -1.75 5.75 -1.47
CA TYR A 234 -0.42 6.34 -1.51
C TYR A 234 0.20 6.12 -2.89
N LEU A 235 0.25 7.19 -3.68
CA LEU A 235 0.81 7.21 -5.03
C LEU A 235 2.30 7.60 -4.92
N ASP A 236 3.18 6.62 -5.07
CA ASP A 236 4.62 6.74 -4.87
C ASP A 236 5.38 6.95 -6.19
N GLU A 237 6.52 7.63 -6.11
CA GLU A 237 7.40 7.93 -7.24
C GLU A 237 6.71 8.66 -8.41
N ILE A 238 5.78 9.59 -8.10
CA ILE A 238 5.09 10.40 -9.12
C ILE A 238 6.04 11.30 -9.93
N ASP A 239 7.21 11.63 -9.35
CA ASP A 239 8.33 12.32 -10.02
C ASP A 239 9.06 11.48 -11.06
N LYS A 240 8.67 10.22 -11.26
CA LYS A 240 9.30 9.26 -12.20
C LYS A 240 8.33 8.71 -13.25
N VAL A 241 7.21 9.37 -13.49
CA VAL A 241 6.33 9.10 -14.64
C VAL A 241 7.12 9.28 -15.94
N SER A 242 6.84 8.48 -16.97
CA SER A 242 7.54 8.54 -18.26
C SER A 242 7.23 9.84 -19.00
N SER A 243 8.27 10.56 -19.44
CA SER A 243 8.17 11.86 -20.14
C SER A 243 7.27 11.87 -21.37
N ASP A 244 7.14 10.72 -22.04
CA ASP A 244 6.49 10.64 -23.36
C ASP A 244 4.96 10.83 -23.28
N ASN A 245 4.35 10.63 -22.10
CA ASN A 245 2.90 10.70 -21.86
C ASN A 245 2.55 11.37 -20.51
N ASP A 246 3.47 12.14 -19.93
CA ASP A 246 3.34 12.77 -18.62
C ASP A 246 2.13 13.74 -18.56
N ILE A 247 1.87 14.50 -19.62
CA ILE A 247 0.72 15.42 -19.75
C ILE A 247 -0.61 14.69 -19.55
N ALA A 248 -0.79 13.50 -20.16
CA ALA A 248 -2.02 12.74 -20.05
C ALA A 248 -2.21 12.15 -18.65
N ILE A 249 -1.14 11.60 -18.07
CA ILE A 249 -1.13 11.03 -16.72
C ILE A 249 -1.38 12.12 -15.67
N TYR A 250 -0.64 13.22 -15.70
CA TYR A 250 -0.82 14.33 -14.77
C TYR A 250 -2.16 15.04 -14.96
N GLY A 251 -2.64 15.18 -16.19
CA GLY A 251 -3.98 15.72 -16.48
C GLY A 251 -5.09 14.87 -15.86
N TYR A 252 -5.01 13.55 -16.03
CA TYR A 252 -5.97 12.62 -15.43
C TYR A 252 -5.91 12.65 -13.90
N LEU A 253 -4.71 12.59 -13.31
CA LEU A 253 -4.53 12.68 -11.86
C LEU A 253 -5.01 14.03 -11.30
N THR A 254 -4.80 15.13 -12.02
CA THR A 254 -5.32 16.46 -11.63
C THR A 254 -6.84 16.46 -11.51
N HIS A 255 -7.56 15.72 -12.37
CA HIS A 255 -9.02 15.60 -12.32
C HIS A 255 -9.51 14.55 -11.30
N ALA A 256 -8.82 13.41 -11.18
CA ALA A 256 -9.22 12.30 -10.30
C ALA A 256 -8.92 12.56 -8.81
N LEU A 257 -7.94 13.41 -8.50
CA LEU A 257 -7.52 13.72 -7.13
C LEU A 257 -8.13 15.02 -6.58
N ASP A 258 -8.73 15.87 -7.43
CA ASP A 258 -9.36 17.13 -7.03
C ASP A 258 -10.75 16.85 -6.38
N PRO A 259 -10.99 17.25 -5.11
CA PRO A 259 -12.25 16.99 -4.41
C PRO A 259 -13.50 17.60 -5.05
N LEU A 260 -13.35 18.52 -6.01
CA LEU A 260 -14.46 19.11 -6.74
C LEU A 260 -14.96 18.24 -7.90
N THR A 261 -14.11 17.35 -8.43
CA THR A 261 -14.39 16.53 -9.62
C THR A 261 -14.29 15.02 -9.38
N ASN A 262 -13.75 14.58 -8.24
CA ASN A 262 -13.49 13.17 -7.96
C ASN A 262 -14.73 12.32 -7.59
N ASN A 263 -15.94 12.89 -7.64
CA ASN A 263 -17.18 12.19 -7.31
C ASN A 263 -17.81 11.40 -8.48
N ASN A 264 -17.30 11.54 -9.70
CA ASN A 264 -17.82 10.88 -10.90
C ASN A 264 -16.73 10.64 -11.96
N ILE A 265 -15.71 9.86 -11.61
CA ILE A 265 -14.58 9.52 -12.49
C ILE A 265 -14.96 8.31 -13.37
N MET A 266 -15.05 8.50 -14.68
CA MET A 266 -15.47 7.43 -15.61
C MET A 266 -14.41 6.34 -15.75
N ASP A 267 -14.81 5.09 -15.51
CA ASP A 267 -14.06 3.90 -15.91
C ASP A 267 -14.57 3.39 -17.28
N GLN A 268 -13.66 3.17 -18.22
CA GLN A 268 -13.95 2.78 -19.61
C GLN A 268 -14.40 1.32 -19.76
N TYR A 269 -13.99 0.46 -18.84
CA TYR A 269 -14.33 -0.96 -18.84
C TYR A 269 -15.67 -1.20 -18.15
N LEU A 270 -15.88 -0.64 -16.97
CA LEU A 270 -17.15 -0.73 -16.25
C LEU A 270 -18.23 0.15 -16.91
N GLY A 271 -17.84 1.24 -17.58
CA GLY A 271 -18.75 2.16 -18.25
C GLY A 271 -19.59 3.00 -17.28
N ILE A 272 -19.11 3.17 -16.04
CA ILE A 272 -19.76 3.95 -14.99
C ILE A 272 -18.81 4.98 -14.41
N GLY A 273 -19.37 6.04 -13.81
CA GLY A 273 -18.61 6.97 -12.97
C GLY A 273 -18.40 6.41 -11.57
N LEU A 274 -17.18 6.51 -11.07
CA LEU A 274 -16.72 6.11 -9.74
C LEU A 274 -16.69 7.33 -8.80
N ASP A 275 -17.14 7.16 -7.56
CA ASP A 275 -16.99 8.16 -6.49
C ASP A 275 -15.72 7.87 -5.69
N LEU A 276 -14.69 8.71 -5.88
CA LEU A 276 -13.41 8.65 -5.17
C LEU A 276 -13.34 9.64 -3.99
N SER A 277 -14.41 10.39 -3.70
CA SER A 277 -14.43 11.44 -2.66
C SER A 277 -14.14 10.90 -1.25
N GLY A 278 -14.50 9.64 -0.99
CA GLY A 278 -14.21 8.95 0.27
C GLY A 278 -12.74 8.59 0.46
N ILE A 279 -11.96 8.47 -0.61
CA ILE A 279 -10.54 8.09 -0.57
C ILE A 279 -9.69 9.25 -0.03
N THR A 280 -8.66 8.90 0.75
CA THR A 280 -7.60 9.84 1.16
C THR A 280 -6.37 9.61 0.30
N PHE A 281 -6.19 10.45 -0.72
CA PHE A 281 -5.04 10.39 -1.62
C PHE A 281 -3.82 11.11 -1.06
N ILE A 282 -2.66 10.48 -1.20
CA ILE A 282 -1.37 11.00 -0.75
C ILE A 282 -0.33 10.76 -1.84
N LEU A 283 0.32 11.82 -2.29
CA LEU A 283 1.40 11.76 -3.29
C LEU A 283 2.77 11.67 -2.60
N SER A 284 3.73 11.01 -3.24
CA SER A 284 5.11 10.92 -2.77
C SER A 284 6.09 11.08 -3.91
N PHE A 285 7.04 11.99 -3.72
CA PHE A 285 8.10 12.31 -4.67
C PHE A 285 9.40 12.69 -3.96
N ASN A 286 10.48 12.80 -4.72
CA ASN A 286 11.80 13.24 -4.27
C ASN A 286 12.15 14.60 -4.88
N GLU A 287 11.75 14.86 -6.12
CA GLU A 287 12.01 16.11 -6.85
C GLU A 287 10.72 16.71 -7.42
N GLU A 288 10.41 17.95 -7.04
CA GLU A 288 9.17 18.64 -7.49
C GLU A 288 9.28 19.16 -8.93
N SER A 289 10.51 19.40 -9.41
CA SER A 289 10.80 19.88 -10.77
C SER A 289 10.30 18.96 -11.87
N ASN A 290 10.05 17.68 -11.54
CA ASN A 290 9.69 16.64 -12.49
C ASN A 290 8.15 16.43 -12.52
N ILE A 291 7.38 17.23 -11.77
CA ILE A 291 5.93 17.13 -11.61
C ILE A 291 5.24 18.33 -12.27
N SER A 292 4.11 18.09 -12.93
CA SER A 292 3.35 19.19 -13.54
C SER A 292 2.86 20.22 -12.51
N LYS A 293 3.02 21.50 -12.86
CA LYS A 293 2.55 22.63 -12.04
C LYS A 293 1.04 22.58 -11.69
N PRO A 294 0.11 22.19 -12.59
CA PRO A 294 -1.32 22.09 -12.25
C PRO A 294 -1.66 21.12 -11.10
N LEU A 295 -0.82 20.10 -10.89
CA LEU A 295 -0.94 19.14 -9.80
C LEU A 295 -0.28 19.65 -8.50
N LEU A 296 0.86 20.34 -8.62
CA LEU A 296 1.52 21.00 -7.48
C LEU A 296 0.67 22.13 -6.90
N ASP A 297 0.02 22.94 -7.73
CA ASP A 297 -0.85 24.03 -7.27
C ASP A 297 -2.04 23.51 -6.43
N ARG A 298 -2.50 22.27 -6.69
CA ARG A 298 -3.52 21.54 -5.91
C ARG A 298 -2.98 20.74 -4.73
N SER A 299 -1.66 20.66 -4.58
CA SER A 299 -1.00 19.92 -3.50
C SER A 299 -0.74 20.79 -2.27
N ASN A 300 -0.84 20.18 -1.09
CA ASN A 300 -0.25 20.67 0.15
C ASN A 300 1.07 19.91 0.36
N ILE A 301 2.17 20.53 -0.03
CA ILE A 301 3.49 19.89 -0.03
C ILE A 301 4.11 19.97 1.36
N MET A 302 4.47 18.81 1.90
CA MET A 302 5.11 18.63 3.19
C MET A 302 6.53 18.09 2.96
N TYR A 303 7.52 18.89 3.34
CA TYR A 303 8.92 18.55 3.21
C TYR A 303 9.39 17.71 4.41
N LEU A 304 9.84 16.49 4.15
CA LEU A 304 10.52 15.65 5.13
C LEU A 304 12.02 15.87 5.00
N THR A 305 12.66 16.31 6.08
CA THR A 305 14.10 16.53 6.15
C THR A 305 14.85 15.23 6.43
N ASP A 306 16.14 15.20 6.10
CA ASP A 306 17.04 14.13 6.55
C ASP A 306 17.21 14.10 8.08
N PHE A 307 17.71 12.97 8.56
CA PHE A 307 17.98 12.71 9.96
C PHE A 307 19.43 13.00 10.33
N ASN A 308 19.65 13.72 11.44
CA ASN A 308 20.99 13.84 12.02
C ASN A 308 21.46 12.51 12.66
N ILE A 309 22.76 12.39 12.98
CA ILE A 309 23.35 11.15 13.52
C ILE A 309 22.61 10.65 14.78
N GLN A 310 22.26 11.55 15.71
CA GLN A 310 21.55 11.16 16.94
C GLN A 310 20.14 10.62 16.64
N GLN A 311 19.44 11.22 15.68
CA GLN A 311 18.14 10.73 15.21
C GLN A 311 18.28 9.38 14.51
N LYS A 312 19.34 9.18 13.69
CA LYS A 312 19.63 7.88 13.07
C LYS A 312 19.90 6.80 14.11
N ILE A 313 20.61 7.09 15.19
CA ILE A 313 20.82 6.15 16.32
C ILE A 313 19.47 5.71 16.88
N ASN A 314 18.62 6.65 17.29
CA ASN A 314 17.29 6.34 17.84
C ASN A 314 16.41 5.54 16.83
N ILE A 315 16.47 5.89 15.54
CA ILE A 315 15.75 5.14 14.50
C ILE A 315 16.28 3.71 14.38
N ILE A 316 17.60 3.50 14.44
CA ILE A 316 18.23 2.18 14.37
C ILE A 316 17.81 1.32 15.58
N THR A 317 17.86 1.88 16.81
CA THR A 317 17.56 1.15 18.05
C THR A 317 16.07 0.87 18.21
N ASP A 318 15.23 1.88 18.02
CA ASP A 318 13.84 1.85 18.50
C ASP A 318 12.86 1.38 17.41
N TYR A 319 13.25 1.49 16.12
CA TYR A 319 12.37 1.19 14.98
C TYR A 319 12.96 0.13 14.05
N LEU A 320 14.21 0.28 13.58
CA LEU A 320 14.78 -0.65 12.59
C LEU A 320 15.13 -2.01 13.18
N LEU A 321 15.73 -2.06 14.38
CA LEU A 321 16.07 -3.33 15.00
C LEU A 321 14.80 -4.15 15.32
N PRO A 322 13.75 -3.61 15.99
CA PRO A 322 12.50 -4.35 16.19
C PRO A 322 11.85 -4.79 14.88
N ASP A 323 11.82 -3.93 13.84
CA ASP A 323 11.32 -4.29 12.51
C ASP A 323 12.08 -5.49 11.90
N VAL A 324 13.41 -5.50 12.01
CA VAL A 324 14.24 -6.58 11.46
C VAL A 324 14.08 -7.86 12.28
N LEU A 325 14.05 -7.79 13.62
CA LEU A 325 13.84 -8.96 14.47
C LEU A 325 12.45 -9.58 14.24
N LYS A 326 11.40 -8.77 14.11
CA LYS A 326 10.04 -9.23 13.76
C LYS A 326 10.03 -9.97 12.42
N LEU A 327 10.72 -9.45 11.39
CA LEU A 327 10.83 -10.12 10.07
C LEU A 327 11.53 -11.49 10.14
N HIS A 328 12.35 -11.74 11.17
CA HIS A 328 13.02 -13.02 11.42
C HIS A 328 12.32 -13.90 12.46
N ASN A 329 11.15 -13.49 12.96
CA ASN A 329 10.45 -14.13 14.09
C ASN A 329 11.33 -14.26 15.35
N ILE A 330 12.22 -13.29 15.60
CA ILE A 330 13.04 -13.23 16.81
C ILE A 330 12.38 -12.29 17.82
N GLU A 331 12.22 -12.76 19.06
CA GLU A 331 11.78 -11.89 20.15
C GLU A 331 12.80 -10.77 20.43
N GLN A 332 12.31 -9.55 20.68
CA GLN A 332 13.16 -8.40 21.00
C GLN A 332 13.97 -8.58 22.31
N SER A 333 13.53 -9.49 23.18
CA SER A 333 14.26 -9.95 24.39
C SER A 333 15.60 -10.62 24.07
N LEU A 334 15.72 -11.27 22.90
CA LEU A 334 16.83 -12.14 22.54
C LEU A 334 17.99 -11.41 21.85
N MET A 335 17.77 -10.20 21.33
CA MET A 335 18.81 -9.46 20.61
C MET A 335 18.70 -7.94 20.79
N SER A 336 19.80 -7.32 21.19
CA SER A 336 19.95 -5.86 21.29
C SER A 336 21.19 -5.38 20.54
N ILE A 337 21.32 -4.06 20.39
CA ILE A 337 22.50 -3.42 19.79
C ILE A 337 23.16 -2.51 20.83
N SER A 338 24.50 -2.55 20.93
CA SER A 338 25.22 -1.66 21.85
C SER A 338 25.14 -0.20 21.38
N PRO A 339 25.21 0.80 22.28
CA PRO A 339 25.20 2.21 21.89
C PRO A 339 26.32 2.57 20.91
N GLU A 340 27.50 1.98 21.07
CA GLU A 340 28.66 2.16 20.19
C GLU A 340 28.40 1.53 18.83
N ALA A 341 27.76 0.36 18.77
CA ALA A 341 27.39 -0.32 17.53
C ALA A 341 26.29 0.44 16.77
N ALA A 342 25.30 1.00 17.46
CA ALA A 342 24.26 1.84 16.87
C ALA A 342 24.84 3.15 16.32
N LYS A 343 25.73 3.81 17.09
CA LYS A 343 26.47 4.99 16.64
C LYS A 343 27.34 4.68 15.42
N PHE A 344 28.12 3.61 15.47
CA PHE A 344 28.95 3.18 14.35
C PHE A 344 28.10 2.91 13.10
N LEU A 345 26.93 2.27 13.23
CA LEU A 345 26.00 2.09 12.10
C LEU A 345 25.44 3.40 11.56
N ALA A 346 25.15 4.38 12.41
CA ALA A 346 24.67 5.70 11.97
C ALA A 346 25.74 6.52 11.23
N GLU A 347 27.01 6.32 11.57
CA GLU A 347 28.18 7.00 10.98
C GLU A 347 28.77 6.28 9.75
N ILE A 348 28.41 5.01 9.52
CA ILE A 348 28.97 4.18 8.42
C ILE A 348 28.50 4.61 7.01
N LEU A 349 27.48 5.47 6.94
CA LEU A 349 26.86 5.99 5.73
C LEU A 349 26.82 7.52 5.79
N SER A 350 26.73 8.15 4.61
CA SER A 350 26.72 9.61 4.49
C SER A 350 25.60 10.25 5.31
N GLU A 351 25.85 11.45 5.85
CA GLU A 351 24.87 12.18 6.68
C GLU A 351 23.54 12.41 5.94
N ASN A 352 23.60 12.69 4.63
CA ASN A 352 22.44 12.90 3.75
C ASN A 352 21.85 11.60 3.14
N GLU A 353 22.25 10.40 3.61
CA GLU A 353 21.56 9.14 3.27
C GLU A 353 20.50 8.81 4.32
N GLY A 354 19.25 8.64 3.88
CA GLY A 354 18.15 8.11 4.71
C GLY A 354 18.39 6.69 5.23
N VAL A 355 17.47 6.20 6.06
CA VAL A 355 17.69 4.97 6.86
C VAL A 355 17.45 3.65 6.12
N ARG A 356 17.01 3.68 4.85
CA ARG A 356 16.75 2.46 4.04
C ARG A 356 17.94 1.50 3.99
N ARG A 357 19.15 2.04 3.83
CA ARG A 357 20.38 1.25 3.73
C ARG A 357 20.90 0.77 5.09
N HIS A 358 20.65 1.53 6.16
CA HIS A 358 20.85 1.09 7.54
C HIS A 358 20.01 -0.17 7.84
N LYS A 359 18.73 -0.19 7.44
CA LYS A 359 17.86 -1.39 7.57
C LYS A 359 18.41 -2.60 6.81
N GLN A 360 18.96 -2.41 5.60
CA GLN A 360 19.59 -3.50 4.83
C GLN A 360 20.85 -4.04 5.52
N ILE A 361 21.71 -3.16 6.05
CA ILE A 361 22.90 -3.56 6.82
C ILE A 361 22.49 -4.36 8.06
N LEU A 362 21.52 -3.87 8.82
CA LEU A 362 21.02 -4.52 10.03
C LEU A 362 20.42 -5.90 9.73
N ASN A 363 19.63 -6.02 8.66
CA ASN A 363 19.10 -7.29 8.19
C ASN A 363 20.21 -8.30 7.86
N ASN A 364 21.31 -7.87 7.23
CA ASN A 364 22.45 -8.74 6.94
C ASN A 364 23.22 -9.18 8.20
N ILE A 365 23.26 -8.33 9.24
CA ILE A 365 23.86 -8.65 10.54
C ILE A 365 23.02 -9.72 11.24
N VAL A 366 21.71 -9.49 11.39
CA VAL A 366 20.78 -10.44 12.04
C VAL A 366 20.77 -11.79 11.33
N ASN A 367 20.65 -11.82 9.99
CA ASN A 367 20.75 -13.06 9.21
C ASN A 367 22.02 -13.86 9.50
N LYS A 368 23.18 -13.18 9.60
CA LYS A 368 24.45 -13.87 9.89
C LYS A 368 24.50 -14.41 11.32
N ILE A 369 23.95 -13.67 12.29
CA ILE A 369 23.83 -14.13 13.69
C ILE A 369 22.99 -15.41 13.76
N ILE A 370 21.81 -15.43 13.12
CA ILE A 370 20.96 -16.62 12.98
C ILE A 370 21.74 -17.80 12.38
N ILE A 371 22.45 -17.58 11.28
CA ILE A 371 23.25 -18.63 10.63
C ILE A 371 24.30 -19.23 11.57
N SER A 372 25.03 -18.40 12.33
CA SER A 372 26.00 -18.85 13.33
C SER A 372 25.37 -19.52 14.56
N MET A 373 24.09 -19.26 14.87
CA MET A 373 23.35 -19.98 15.92
C MET A 373 22.89 -21.37 15.45
N ILE A 374 22.45 -21.50 14.20
CA ILE A 374 21.91 -22.76 13.65
C ILE A 374 23.02 -23.75 13.24
N GLY A 375 24.10 -23.26 12.63
CA GLY A 375 24.91 -24.07 11.73
C GLY A 375 26.41 -24.13 12.04
N ASN A 376 26.88 -25.33 12.42
CA ASN A 376 28.30 -25.68 12.45
C ASN A 376 28.97 -25.36 11.08
N LYS A 377 30.15 -24.73 11.12
CA LYS A 377 30.77 -23.99 9.99
C LYS A 377 30.96 -24.82 8.70
N SER A 378 31.07 -26.13 8.84
CA SER A 378 31.21 -27.11 7.75
C SER A 378 29.96 -27.23 6.86
N SER A 379 28.75 -27.14 7.42
CA SER A 379 27.50 -27.31 6.64
C SER A 379 27.23 -26.13 5.69
N PHE A 380 27.51 -24.90 6.14
CA PHE A 380 27.27 -23.69 5.35
C PHE A 380 28.30 -23.47 4.22
N ASN A 381 29.56 -23.85 4.42
CA ASN A 381 30.57 -23.78 3.36
C ASN A 381 30.21 -24.69 2.17
N ASN A 382 29.58 -25.83 2.41
CA ASN A 382 29.10 -26.72 1.35
C ASN A 382 27.92 -26.12 0.56
N LEU A 383 27.03 -25.36 1.20
CA LEU A 383 25.96 -24.60 0.53
C LEU A 383 26.54 -23.46 -0.34
N ALA A 384 27.46 -22.66 0.21
CA ALA A 384 28.12 -21.59 -0.52
C ALA A 384 28.90 -22.09 -1.75
N ASN A 385 29.59 -23.24 -1.64
CA ASN A 385 30.28 -23.90 -2.73
C ASN A 385 29.34 -24.58 -3.76
N LYS A 386 28.06 -24.80 -3.41
CA LYS A 386 27.03 -25.24 -4.35
C LYS A 386 26.49 -24.06 -5.15
N CYS A 387 26.20 -22.95 -4.48
CA CYS A 387 25.70 -21.72 -5.12
C CYS A 387 26.74 -21.03 -6.02
N SER A 388 28.04 -21.10 -5.71
CA SER A 388 29.09 -20.49 -6.53
C SER A 388 29.26 -21.10 -7.93
N LYS A 389 28.63 -22.25 -8.22
CA LYS A 389 28.53 -22.82 -9.56
C LYS A 389 27.48 -22.13 -10.44
N LEU A 390 26.54 -21.39 -9.86
CA LEU A 390 25.56 -20.59 -10.59
C LEU A 390 26.13 -19.19 -10.87
N LYS A 391 26.90 -19.08 -11.97
CA LYS A 391 27.51 -17.81 -12.41
C LYS A 391 26.46 -16.84 -12.96
N ILE A 392 25.90 -15.98 -12.11
CA ILE A 392 25.21 -14.76 -12.55
C ILE A 392 26.25 -13.63 -12.71
N LYS A 393 26.41 -13.14 -13.95
CA LYS A 393 27.26 -11.98 -14.25
C LYS A 393 26.56 -10.70 -13.79
N ALA A 394 26.93 -10.17 -12.62
CA ALA A 394 26.49 -8.85 -12.17
C ALA A 394 27.53 -7.76 -12.50
N SER A 395 27.07 -6.66 -13.08
CA SER A 395 27.89 -5.54 -13.55
C SER A 395 28.38 -4.60 -12.42
N LYS A 396 29.44 -3.85 -12.74
CA LYS A 396 29.92 -2.67 -11.98
C LYS A 396 28.81 -1.59 -12.01
N LYS A 397 28.63 -0.67 -11.06
CA LYS A 397 29.56 0.00 -10.11
C LYS A 397 28.71 0.64 -8.98
N SER A 398 29.23 0.73 -7.76
CA SER A 398 28.75 1.70 -6.75
C SER A 398 29.92 2.04 -5.84
N SER A 399 30.10 3.31 -5.48
CA SER A 399 31.34 3.84 -4.86
C SER A 399 31.43 3.67 -3.34
N ALA A 400 30.30 3.44 -2.66
CA ALA A 400 30.29 3.31 -1.21
C ALA A 400 30.93 1.99 -0.73
N PRO A 401 31.53 1.96 0.49
CA PRO A 401 32.10 0.75 1.07
C PRO A 401 31.06 -0.36 1.20
N LYS A 402 31.49 -1.60 0.93
CA LYS A 402 30.68 -2.81 1.12
C LYS A 402 31.14 -3.49 2.40
N ALA A 403 30.44 -3.26 3.50
CA ALA A 403 30.67 -4.00 4.73
C ALA A 403 30.43 -5.50 4.52
N ARG A 404 31.31 -6.34 5.08
CA ARG A 404 31.30 -7.80 4.89
C ARG A 404 31.73 -8.49 6.18
N TYR A 405 30.76 -9.14 6.81
CA TYR A 405 30.84 -9.57 8.22
C TYR A 405 31.27 -11.03 8.35
N ASP A 406 32.55 -11.35 8.18
CA ASP A 406 33.00 -12.75 8.09
C ASP A 406 33.49 -13.34 9.44
N SER A 407 33.49 -12.57 10.54
CA SER A 407 34.00 -12.99 11.85
C SER A 407 33.03 -13.75 12.77
N LEU A 408 31.72 -13.73 12.50
CA LEU A 408 30.70 -14.33 13.41
C LEU A 408 30.75 -15.88 13.43
N PHE A 409 31.17 -16.52 12.34
CA PHE A 409 31.22 -17.99 12.18
C PHE A 409 32.20 -18.75 13.09
N ASN A 410 32.89 -18.06 14.00
CA ASN A 410 33.93 -18.63 14.89
C ASN A 410 33.61 -18.49 16.40
N LYS A 411 32.50 -17.87 16.79
CA LYS A 411 32.11 -17.73 18.20
C LYS A 411 30.93 -18.63 18.53
N SER A 412 30.96 -19.23 19.72
CA SER A 412 29.73 -19.66 20.41
C SER A 412 28.93 -18.41 20.78
N LEU A 413 27.66 -18.37 20.35
CA LEU A 413 26.76 -17.25 20.62
C LEU A 413 25.77 -17.67 21.70
N ASN A 414 25.75 -16.94 22.81
CA ASN A 414 24.76 -17.10 23.87
C ASN A 414 23.67 -16.04 23.69
N LEU A 415 22.44 -16.38 24.10
CA LEU A 415 21.30 -15.46 24.17
C LEU A 415 21.11 -14.95 25.61
N PRO A 416 20.68 -13.69 25.82
CA PRO A 416 20.43 -12.67 24.81
C PRO A 416 21.73 -12.14 24.18
N TYR A 417 21.71 -11.89 22.86
CA TYR A 417 22.88 -11.46 22.10
C TYR A 417 22.94 -9.93 21.96
N ILE A 418 24.09 -9.34 22.27
CA ILE A 418 24.36 -7.92 22.06
C ILE A 418 25.22 -7.76 20.80
N ILE A 419 24.68 -7.09 19.78
CA ILE A 419 25.44 -6.69 18.58
C ILE A 419 26.45 -5.61 19.00
N ASN A 420 27.73 -5.93 18.87
CA ASN A 420 28.84 -5.04 19.21
C ASN A 420 29.52 -4.49 17.95
N VAL A 421 30.26 -3.37 18.06
CA VAL A 421 31.01 -2.76 16.94
C VAL A 421 31.93 -3.80 16.25
N ASN A 422 32.54 -4.69 17.02
CA ASN A 422 33.43 -5.75 16.53
C ASN A 422 32.76 -6.79 15.61
N ASP A 423 31.44 -6.90 15.66
CA ASP A 423 30.65 -7.76 14.77
C ASP A 423 30.44 -7.09 13.40
N ILE A 424 30.57 -5.77 13.34
CA ILE A 424 30.27 -4.89 12.20
C ILE A 424 31.56 -4.56 11.43
N LYS A 425 32.23 -5.59 10.88
CA LYS A 425 33.43 -5.38 10.06
C LYS A 425 33.16 -4.65 8.73
N LEU A 426 33.80 -3.49 8.57
CA LEU A 426 34.01 -2.83 7.28
C LEU A 426 35.00 -3.63 6.42
N VAL A 427 34.73 -3.71 5.12
CA VAL A 427 35.74 -4.08 4.12
C VAL A 427 36.01 -2.85 3.27
N SER A 428 37.25 -2.36 3.35
CA SER A 428 37.84 -1.43 2.40
C SER A 428 37.78 -2.03 1.01
N ARG A 429 37.39 -1.24 0.01
CA ARG A 429 37.03 -1.70 -1.32
C ARG A 429 38.07 -1.30 -2.35
#